data_AF-A0A497K202-F1
#
_entry.id   AF-A0A497K202-F1
#
_cell.length_a   1.000
_cell.length_b   1.000
_cell.length_c   1.000
_cell.angle_alpha   90.00
_cell.angle_beta   90.00
_cell.angle_gamma   90.00
#
_symmetry.space_group_name_H-M   'P 1'
#
loop_
_entity.id
_entity.type
_entity.pdbx_description
1 polymer ?
#
loop_
_entity_poly.entity_id
_entity_poly.type
_entity_poly.pdbx_seq_one_letter_code
_entity_poly.pdbx_strand_id
1 'polypeptide(L)'
;MKPWLLNILACPIDKHHPLDAYFFSWETSEDEIKKITMEASVPSEFFKKNYAHIAKQLVDGTISPASIHRIVDKSESEYSKRLLAIAVDATLRLEQVPDKCEEDLLGEFPEDIDVMY
;
A
#
# COMPACT_ATOMS: atom_id res chain seq x y z
N MET A 1 3.79 -3.87 7.22
CA MET A 1 4.38 -2.78 6.40
C MET A 1 3.24 -1.90 5.95
N LYS A 2 3.33 -0.57 6.09
CA LYS A 2 2.36 0.32 5.46
C LYS A 2 2.90 0.74 4.10
N PRO A 3 2.33 0.32 2.96
CA PRO A 3 2.90 0.55 1.62
C PRO A 3 3.21 2.03 1.32
N TRP A 4 2.50 2.98 1.94
CA TRP A 4 2.76 4.41 1.78
C TRP A 4 4.11 4.89 2.36
N LEU A 5 4.75 4.13 3.24
CA LEU A 5 6.03 4.52 3.86
C LEU A 5 7.15 4.67 2.82
N LEU A 6 7.05 3.96 1.69
CA LEU A 6 8.03 4.01 0.62
C LEU A 6 7.89 5.24 -0.29
N ASN A 7 6.72 5.88 -0.34
CA ASN A 7 6.57 7.16 -1.02
C ASN A 7 7.35 8.28 -0.32
N ILE A 8 7.56 8.16 1.00
CA ILE A 8 8.40 9.10 1.77
C ILE A 8 9.88 8.90 1.44
N LEU A 9 10.32 7.66 1.18
CA LEU A 9 11.70 7.37 0.80
C LEU A 9 12.01 7.71 -0.66
N ALA A 10 10.99 7.74 -1.53
CA ALA A 10 11.11 8.06 -2.95
C ALA A 10 10.66 9.51 -3.26
N CYS A 11 11.28 10.51 -2.63
CA CYS A 11 11.01 11.91 -2.94
C CYS A 11 11.34 12.23 -4.43
N PRO A 12 10.46 12.92 -5.18
CA PRO A 12 10.64 13.21 -6.62
C PRO A 12 11.73 14.24 -6.95
N ILE A 13 12.60 14.59 -6.00
CA ILE A 13 13.79 15.43 -6.25
C ILE A 13 14.87 14.62 -7.00
N ASP A 14 14.81 13.29 -6.96
CA ASP A 14 15.73 12.42 -7.69
C ASP A 14 15.25 12.12 -9.11
N LYS A 15 16.16 12.18 -10.09
CA LYS A 15 15.88 11.96 -11.52
C LYS A 15 15.51 10.51 -11.86
N HIS A 16 15.58 9.62 -10.89
CA HIS A 16 15.36 8.18 -11.02
C HIS A 16 14.11 7.70 -10.25
N HIS A 17 13.16 8.58 -9.95
CA HIS A 17 11.89 8.19 -9.35
C HIS A 17 11.05 7.32 -10.31
N PRO A 18 10.36 6.26 -9.83
CA PRO A 18 10.42 5.70 -8.48
C PRO A 18 11.67 4.83 -8.21
N LEU A 19 12.16 4.83 -6.97
CA LEU A 19 13.28 3.99 -6.53
C LEU A 19 12.86 2.52 -6.38
N ASP A 20 13.77 1.60 -6.69
CA ASP A 20 13.60 0.17 -6.37
C ASP A 20 13.82 -0.06 -4.86
N ALA A 21 12.85 -0.69 -4.18
CA ALA A 21 12.90 -0.94 -2.74
C ALA A 21 13.01 -2.44 -2.46
N TYR A 22 14.08 -2.86 -1.79
CA TYR A 22 14.32 -4.27 -1.45
C TYR A 22 14.23 -4.48 0.07
N PHE A 23 13.35 -5.37 0.50
CA PHE A 23 13.26 -5.79 1.91
C PHE A 23 13.94 -7.14 2.10
N PHE A 24 14.85 -7.26 3.07
CA PHE A 24 15.59 -8.50 3.32
C PHE A 24 15.21 -9.17 4.64
N SER A 25 14.70 -8.40 5.61
CA SER A 25 14.33 -8.89 6.94
C SER A 25 13.31 -7.97 7.57
N TRP A 26 12.54 -8.50 8.52
CA TRP A 26 11.56 -7.76 9.30
C TRP A 26 11.94 -7.80 10.79
N GLU A 27 11.82 -6.67 11.47
CA GLU A 27 11.89 -6.62 12.94
C GLU A 27 10.60 -7.18 13.56
N THR A 28 9.48 -7.01 12.88
CA THR A 28 8.17 -7.59 13.24
C THR A 28 8.24 -9.10 13.18
N SER A 29 7.70 -9.77 14.20
CA SER A 29 7.68 -11.23 14.26
C SER A 29 6.79 -11.84 13.17
N GLU A 30 7.12 -13.07 12.74
CA GLU A 30 6.35 -13.77 11.70
C GLU A 30 4.88 -13.97 12.08
N ASP A 31 4.59 -14.24 13.37
CA ASP A 31 3.22 -14.40 13.88
C ASP A 31 2.42 -13.09 13.79
N GLU A 32 3.07 -11.96 14.01
CA GLU A 32 2.44 -10.65 13.89
C GLU A 32 2.23 -10.26 12.42
N ILE A 33 3.20 -10.53 11.54
CA ILE A 33 3.04 -10.36 10.08
C ILE A 33 1.89 -11.22 9.57
N LYS A 34 1.81 -12.48 10.01
CA LYS A 34 0.71 -13.38 9.69
C LYS A 34 -0.64 -12.80 10.12
N LYS A 35 -0.74 -12.31 11.36
CA LYS A 35 -1.98 -11.71 11.87
C LYS A 35 -2.40 -10.51 11.01
N ILE A 36 -1.48 -9.59 10.74
CA ILE A 36 -1.74 -8.42 9.88
C ILE A 36 -2.21 -8.88 8.49
N THR A 37 -1.55 -9.88 7.90
CA THR A 37 -1.90 -10.40 6.58
C THR A 37 -3.29 -11.05 6.55
N MET A 38 -3.73 -11.66 7.66
CA MET A 38 -5.06 -12.25 7.77
C MET A 38 -6.17 -11.21 8.02
N GLU A 39 -5.82 -10.07 8.61
CA GLU A 39 -6.74 -8.97 8.88
C GLU A 39 -6.81 -7.96 7.71
N ALA A 40 -5.87 -8.01 6.78
CA ALA A 40 -5.85 -7.16 5.59
C ALA A 40 -7.04 -7.42 4.66
N SER A 41 -7.50 -6.38 3.97
CA SER A 41 -8.72 -6.38 3.14
C SER A 41 -10.01 -6.47 3.96
N VAL A 42 -9.95 -6.18 5.26
CA VAL A 42 -11.13 -6.15 6.14
C VAL A 42 -11.26 -4.74 6.72
N PRO A 43 -11.94 -3.83 6.00
CA PRO A 43 -12.05 -2.43 6.40
C PRO A 43 -12.61 -2.31 7.81
N SER A 44 -11.93 -1.51 8.63
CA SER A 44 -12.32 -1.25 10.01
C SER A 44 -12.78 0.18 10.21
N GLU A 45 -13.93 0.33 10.87
CA GLU A 45 -14.47 1.62 11.33
C GLU A 45 -13.45 2.43 12.14
N PHE A 46 -12.55 1.74 12.85
CA PHE A 46 -11.51 2.36 13.67
C PHE A 46 -10.49 3.14 12.84
N PHE A 47 -10.24 2.73 11.59
CA PHE A 47 -9.21 3.33 10.72
C PHE A 47 -9.77 4.28 9.66
N LYS A 48 -11.06 4.65 9.74
CA LYS A 48 -11.72 5.56 8.78
C LYS A 48 -10.94 6.83 8.44
N LYS A 49 -10.37 7.48 9.45
CA LYS A 49 -9.56 8.71 9.25
C LYS A 49 -8.29 8.44 8.45
N ASN A 50 -7.68 7.28 8.67
CA ASN A 50 -6.48 6.88 7.96
C ASN A 50 -6.79 6.50 6.52
N TYR A 51 -7.89 5.79 6.28
CA TYR A 51 -8.36 5.48 4.92
C TYR A 51 -8.63 6.75 4.12
N ALA A 52 -9.30 7.75 4.71
CA ALA A 52 -9.50 9.05 4.07
C ALA A 52 -8.18 9.74 3.72
N HIS A 53 -7.18 9.64 4.60
CA HIS A 53 -5.85 10.19 4.32
C HIS A 53 -5.16 9.48 3.14
N ILE A 54 -5.26 8.16 3.07
CA ILE A 54 -4.69 7.37 1.96
C ILE A 54 -5.40 7.67 0.64
N ALA A 55 -6.74 7.71 0.65
CA ALA A 55 -7.53 8.06 -0.53
C ALA A 55 -7.12 9.44 -1.07
N LYS A 56 -7.00 10.44 -0.18
CA LYS A 56 -6.48 11.76 -0.54
C LYS A 56 -5.09 11.70 -1.16
N GLN A 57 -4.16 10.98 -0.53
CA GLN A 57 -2.78 10.87 -1.00
C GLN A 57 -2.66 10.12 -2.34
N LEU A 58 -3.59 9.20 -2.63
CA LEU A 58 -3.68 8.54 -3.94
C LEU A 58 -4.21 9.49 -5.02
N VAL A 59 -5.20 10.32 -4.68
CA VAL A 59 -5.80 11.30 -5.60
C VAL A 59 -4.84 12.45 -5.89
N ASP A 60 -4.14 12.98 -4.89
CA ASP A 60 -3.20 14.08 -5.05
C ASP A 60 -1.80 13.67 -5.56
N GLY A 61 -1.58 12.35 -5.74
CA GLY A 61 -0.35 11.77 -6.26
C GLY A 61 0.80 11.68 -5.26
N THR A 62 0.57 12.00 -3.98
CA THR A 62 1.56 11.80 -2.90
C THR A 62 1.93 10.32 -2.75
N ILE A 63 0.94 9.43 -2.85
CA ILE A 63 1.17 7.99 -3.01
C ILE A 63 1.21 7.71 -4.51
N SER A 64 2.38 7.31 -5.00
CA SER A 64 2.58 6.92 -6.39
C SER A 64 2.39 5.40 -6.52
N PRO A 65 1.35 4.94 -7.23
CA PRO A 65 1.19 3.52 -7.59
C PRO A 65 2.44 2.89 -8.19
N ALA A 66 3.14 3.63 -9.06
CA ALA A 66 4.37 3.18 -9.70
C ALA A 66 5.50 2.85 -8.70
N SER A 67 5.54 3.52 -7.54
CA SER A 67 6.50 3.21 -6.46
C SER A 67 6.22 1.86 -5.80
N ILE A 68 4.96 1.44 -5.74
CA ILE A 68 4.57 0.19 -5.08
C ILE A 68 4.96 -1.00 -5.95
N HIS A 69 4.86 -0.87 -7.28
CA HIS A 69 5.32 -1.87 -8.25
C HIS A 69 6.83 -2.12 -8.21
N ARG A 70 7.60 -1.22 -7.58
CA ARG A 70 9.06 -1.28 -7.48
C ARG A 70 9.56 -1.96 -6.20
N ILE A 71 8.63 -2.43 -5.37
CA ILE A 71 8.93 -3.12 -4.14
C ILE A 71 9.22 -4.58 -4.43
N VAL A 72 10.32 -5.07 -3.90
CA VAL A 72 10.69 -6.48 -3.96
C VAL A 72 10.97 -6.97 -2.54
N ASP A 73 10.11 -7.85 -2.04
CA ASP A 73 10.36 -8.56 -0.79
C ASP A 73 11.27 -9.77 -1.04
N LYS A 74 12.50 -9.69 -0.53
CA LYS A 74 13.55 -10.73 -0.52
C LYS A 74 13.68 -11.40 0.85
N SER A 75 12.81 -11.11 1.81
CA SER A 75 12.80 -11.79 3.09
C SER A 75 12.32 -13.24 2.95
N GLU A 76 12.52 -14.03 4.00
CA GLU A 76 12.01 -15.41 4.07
C GLU A 76 10.52 -15.48 4.48
N SER A 77 9.86 -14.33 4.72
CA SER A 77 8.47 -14.29 5.18
C SER A 77 7.50 -14.45 4.02
N GLU A 78 6.78 -15.57 3.98
CA GLU A 78 5.74 -15.82 2.97
C GLU A 78 4.51 -14.94 3.19
N TYR A 79 4.20 -14.59 4.44
CA TYR A 79 3.09 -13.69 4.76
C TYR A 79 3.36 -12.27 4.26
N SER A 80 4.58 -11.76 4.45
CA SER A 80 4.96 -10.43 3.95
C SER A 80 4.91 -10.36 2.41
N LYS A 81 5.47 -11.36 1.72
CA LYS A 81 5.39 -11.46 0.25
C LYS A 81 3.95 -11.49 -0.24
N ARG A 82 3.09 -12.25 0.44
CA ARG A 82 1.66 -12.30 0.13
C ARG A 82 0.98 -10.95 0.33
N LEU A 83 1.25 -10.27 1.44
CA LEU A 83 0.70 -8.95 1.72
C LEU A 83 1.11 -7.94 0.65
N LEU A 84 2.38 -7.95 0.23
CA LEU A 84 2.88 -7.13 -0.87
C LEU A 84 2.15 -7.42 -2.18
N ALA A 85 1.95 -8.70 -2.52
CA ALA A 85 1.21 -9.07 -3.73
C ALA A 85 -0.23 -8.53 -3.73
N ILE A 86 -0.93 -8.62 -2.60
CA ILE A 86 -2.29 -8.07 -2.46
C ILE A 86 -2.27 -6.54 -2.62
N ALA A 87 -1.28 -5.85 -2.03
CA ALA A 87 -1.15 -4.40 -2.17
C ALA A 87 -0.84 -3.96 -3.62
N VAL A 88 -0.02 -4.72 -4.35
CA VAL A 88 0.25 -4.49 -5.78
C VAL A 88 -1.01 -4.67 -6.61
N ASP A 89 -1.78 -5.74 -6.37
CA ASP A 89 -3.04 -5.98 -7.08
C ASP A 89 -4.10 -4.90 -6.79
N ALA A 90 -4.21 -4.47 -5.53
CA ALA A 90 -5.06 -3.36 -5.13
C ALA A 90 -4.66 -2.07 -5.86
N THR A 91 -3.36 -1.79 -5.90
CA THR A 91 -2.81 -0.63 -6.62
C THR A 91 -3.18 -0.66 -8.10
N LEU A 92 -3.06 -1.81 -8.78
CA LEU A 92 -3.43 -1.96 -10.19
C LEU A 92 -4.93 -1.71 -10.43
N ARG A 93 -5.81 -2.20 -9.54
CA ARG A 93 -7.25 -1.94 -9.64
C ARG A 93 -7.54 -0.46 -9.48
N LEU A 94 -6.96 0.16 -8.45
CA LEU A 94 -7.12 1.57 -8.19
C LEU A 94 -6.63 2.39 -9.39
N GLU A 95 -5.50 2.06 -10.02
CA GLU A 95 -4.97 2.74 -11.22
C GLU A 95 -5.94 2.77 -12.41
N GLN A 96 -6.82 1.78 -12.55
CA GLN A 96 -7.76 1.67 -13.67
C GLN A 96 -8.99 2.56 -13.52
N VAL A 97 -9.22 3.14 -12.35
CA VAL A 97 -10.36 4.05 -12.10
C VAL A 97 -10.03 5.43 -12.68
N PRO A 98 -10.73 5.92 -13.71
CA PRO A 98 -10.51 7.26 -14.25
C PRO A 98 -11.10 8.32 -13.30
N ASP A 99 -10.51 9.52 -13.28
CA ASP A 99 -11.03 10.70 -12.55
C ASP A 99 -11.37 10.44 -11.06
N LYS A 100 -10.55 9.61 -10.41
CA LYS A 100 -10.74 9.18 -9.01
C LYS A 100 -10.93 10.39 -8.09
N CYS A 101 -12.01 10.39 -7.32
CA CYS A 101 -12.15 11.27 -6.17
C CYS A 101 -12.08 10.47 -4.86
N GLU A 102 -11.81 11.15 -3.74
CA GLU A 102 -11.63 10.49 -2.44
C GLU A 102 -12.87 9.68 -2.01
N GLU A 103 -14.05 10.20 -2.33
CA GLU A 103 -15.35 9.61 -1.96
C GLU A 103 -15.60 8.30 -2.73
N ASP A 104 -15.30 8.26 -4.02
CA ASP A 104 -15.44 7.07 -4.85
C ASP A 104 -14.48 5.96 -4.39
N LEU A 105 -13.23 6.32 -4.06
CA LEU A 105 -12.24 5.37 -3.55
C LEU A 105 -12.69 4.72 -2.23
N LEU A 106 -13.24 5.51 -1.32
CA LEU A 106 -13.70 5.02 -0.01
C LEU A 106 -15.01 4.23 -0.10
N GLY A 107 -15.87 4.55 -1.08
CA GLY A 107 -17.16 3.91 -1.28
C GLY A 107 -17.06 2.60 -2.07
N GLU A 108 -16.31 2.61 -3.17
CA GLU A 108 -16.26 1.50 -4.13
C GLU A 108 -15.08 0.55 -3.89
N PHE A 109 -13.98 1.05 -3.31
CA PHE A 109 -12.74 0.28 -3.11
C PHE A 109 -12.24 0.25 -1.66
N PRO A 110 -13.12 0.05 -0.65
CA PRO A 110 -12.71 0.12 0.76
C PRO A 110 -11.69 -0.96 1.14
N GLU A 111 -11.78 -2.16 0.56
CA GLU A 111 -10.84 -3.26 0.79
C GLU A 111 -9.44 -2.94 0.23
N ASP A 112 -9.38 -2.34 -0.95
CA ASP A 112 -8.13 -1.92 -1.58
C ASP A 112 -7.46 -0.80 -0.78
N ILE A 113 -8.25 0.14 -0.24
CA ILE A 113 -7.75 1.19 0.65
C ILE A 113 -7.26 0.62 1.99
N ASP A 114 -7.92 -0.41 2.53
CA ASP A 114 -7.50 -1.07 3.76
C ASP A 114 -6.14 -1.77 3.61
N VAL A 115 -5.93 -2.50 2.51
CA VAL A 115 -4.64 -3.17 2.24
C VAL A 115 -3.48 -2.17 2.14
N MET A 116 -3.79 -0.95 1.70
CA MET A 116 -2.82 0.13 1.54
C MET A 116 -2.47 0.84 2.86
N TYR A 117 -3.19 0.56 3.95
CA TYR A 117 -3.05 1.19 5.26
C TYR A 117 -2.05 0.48 6.20
#